data_AF-A0A6A4IRH3-F1
#
_entry.id   AF-A0A6A4IRH3-F1
#
_cell.length_a   1.000
_cell.length_b   1.000
_cell.length_c   1.000
_cell.angle_alpha   90.00
_cell.angle_beta   90.00
_cell.angle_gamma   90.00
#
_symmetry.space_group_name_H-M   'P 1'
#
loop_
_entity.id
_entity.type
_entity.pdbx_description
1 polymer ?
#
loop_
_entity_poly.entity_id
_entity_poly.type
_entity_poly.pdbx_seq_one_letter_code
_entity_poly.pdbx_strand_id
1 'polypeptide(L)'
;MATWHAYAKLRLHTKLMLASFEVATKELGRLFRAFASKTANEFDTRLLPREVAADTRRRAAKAKSTATQQPQSTQTSSPKKKVLNINTYKFHALRDYPWTI
;
A
#
# COMPACT_ATOMS: atom_id res chain seq x y z
N MET A 1 7.46 -3.30 -14.31
CA MET A 1 7.93 -2.47 -13.17
C MET A 1 9.12 -1.60 -13.54
N ALA A 2 10.19 -2.16 -14.14
CA ALA A 2 11.37 -1.39 -14.52
C ALA A 2 11.08 -0.18 -15.43
N THR A 3 10.20 -0.33 -16.42
CA THR A 3 9.83 0.76 -17.37
C THR A 3 9.17 1.95 -16.68
N TRP A 4 8.16 1.71 -15.82
CA TRP A 4 7.49 2.79 -15.07
C TRP A 4 8.49 3.53 -14.16
N HIS A 5 9.38 2.78 -13.49
CA HIS A 5 10.41 3.35 -12.63
C HIS A 5 11.43 4.18 -13.41
N ALA A 6 11.83 3.73 -14.60
CA ALA A 6 12.72 4.49 -15.48
C ALA A 6 12.08 5.81 -15.88
N TYR A 7 10.81 5.81 -16.33
CA TYR A 7 10.10 7.04 -16.69
C TYR A 7 9.95 8.01 -15.51
N ALA A 8 9.57 7.50 -14.33
CA ALA A 8 9.45 8.30 -13.11
C ALA A 8 10.78 8.98 -12.73
N LYS A 9 11.92 8.30 -12.94
CA LYS A 9 13.25 8.86 -12.62
C LYS A 9 13.78 9.81 -13.68
N LEU A 10 13.52 9.53 -14.96
CA LEU A 10 14.01 10.35 -16.06
C LEU A 10 13.34 11.73 -16.08
N ARG A 11 12.08 11.84 -15.60
CA ARG A 11 11.30 13.10 -15.56
C ARG A 11 11.35 13.89 -16.88
N LEU A 12 11.25 13.18 -18.00
CA LEU A 12 11.30 13.77 -19.34
C LEU A 12 9.93 14.36 -19.72
N HIS A 13 9.85 15.69 -19.83
CA HIS A 13 8.63 16.43 -20.20
C HIS A 13 8.32 16.43 -21.71
N THR A 14 8.73 15.41 -22.46
CA THR A 14 8.38 15.32 -23.88
C THR A 14 6.99 14.73 -24.01
N LYS A 15 6.14 15.28 -24.89
CA LYS A 15 4.76 14.78 -25.11
C LYS A 15 4.68 13.26 -25.31
N LEU A 16 5.62 12.70 -26.09
CA LEU A 16 5.71 11.26 -26.36
C LEU A 16 6.02 10.43 -25.09
N MET A 17 6.90 10.95 -24.23
CA MET A 17 7.30 10.28 -22.98
C MET A 17 6.18 10.34 -21.96
N LEU A 18 5.49 11.47 -21.83
CA LEU A 18 4.32 11.59 -20.97
C LEU A 18 3.21 10.60 -21.38
N ALA A 19 2.91 10.50 -22.69
CA ALA A 19 1.96 9.52 -23.20
C ALA A 19 2.38 8.07 -22.89
N SER A 20 3.67 7.74 -23.11
CA SER A 20 4.22 6.42 -22.77
C SER A 20 4.16 6.13 -21.27
N PHE A 21 4.38 7.14 -20.43
CA PHE A 21 4.35 7.01 -18.98
C PHE A 21 2.92 6.82 -18.46
N GLU A 22 1.93 7.48 -19.05
CA GLU A 22 0.52 7.22 -18.76
C GLU A 22 0.13 5.76 -19.09
N VAL A 23 0.56 5.24 -20.24
CA VAL A 23 0.31 3.84 -20.62
C VAL A 23 0.96 2.89 -19.62
N ALA A 24 2.23 3.12 -19.27
CA ALA A 24 2.93 2.32 -18.27
C ALA A 24 2.24 2.38 -16.89
N THR A 25 1.66 3.52 -16.52
CA THR A 25 0.93 3.72 -15.26
C THR A 25 -0.40 2.96 -15.26
N LYS A 26 -1.13 2.96 -16.38
CA LYS A 26 -2.36 2.16 -16.55
C LYS A 26 -2.07 0.67 -16.43
N GLU A 27 -1.03 0.19 -17.11
CA GLU A 27 -0.61 -1.21 -17.03
C GLU A 27 -0.18 -1.60 -15.62
N LEU A 28 0.55 -0.72 -14.92
CA LEU A 28 0.93 -0.91 -13.53
C LEU A 28 -0.31 -1.08 -12.63
N GLY A 29 -1.31 -0.21 -12.78
CA GLY A 29 -2.57 -0.30 -12.04
C GLY A 29 -3.33 -1.61 -12.32
N ARG A 30 -3.37 -2.05 -13.59
CA ARG A 30 -3.98 -3.32 -13.99
C ARG A 30 -3.30 -4.52 -13.32
N LEU A 31 -1.96 -4.54 -13.31
CA LEU A 31 -1.18 -5.59 -12.66
C LEU A 31 -1.42 -5.64 -11.15
N PHE A 32 -1.47 -4.49 -10.47
CA PHE A 32 -1.80 -4.44 -9.04
C PHE A 32 -3.20 -4.99 -8.74
N ARG A 33 -4.21 -4.63 -9.55
CA ARG A 33 -5.58 -5.16 -9.40
C ARG A 33 -5.64 -6.66 -9.66
N ALA A 34 -4.93 -7.15 -10.67
CA ALA A 34 -4.84 -8.58 -10.97
C ALA A 34 -4.16 -9.34 -9.82
N PHE A 35 -3.06 -8.81 -9.28
CA PHE A 35 -2.37 -9.40 -8.13
C PHE A 35 -3.27 -9.39 -6.88
N ALA A 36 -3.94 -8.28 -6.58
CA ALA A 36 -4.81 -8.16 -5.41
C ALA A 36 -6.02 -9.09 -5.47
N SER A 37 -6.59 -9.31 -6.67
CA SER A 37 -7.78 -10.17 -6.84
C SER A 37 -7.42 -11.65 -6.86
N LYS A 38 -6.39 -12.04 -7.62
CA LYS A 38 -6.06 -13.45 -7.87
C LYS A 38 -5.02 -13.95 -6.85
N THR A 39 -3.88 -13.30 -6.79
CA THR A 39 -2.70 -13.83 -6.06
C THR A 39 -2.72 -13.51 -4.56
N ALA A 40 -3.14 -12.32 -4.15
CA ALA A 40 -3.02 -11.89 -2.75
C ALA A 40 -3.89 -12.69 -1.77
N ASN A 41 -4.94 -13.35 -2.26
CA ASN A 41 -5.82 -14.19 -1.43
C ASN A 41 -5.34 -15.65 -1.34
N GLU A 42 -4.54 -16.11 -2.31
CA GLU A 42 -3.98 -17.47 -2.35
C GLU A 42 -2.93 -17.70 -1.27
N PHE A 43 -2.20 -16.66 -0.85
CA PHE A 43 -1.18 -16.75 0.18
C PHE A 43 -1.72 -16.36 1.55
N ASP A 44 -1.44 -17.17 2.59
CA ASP A 44 -1.70 -16.80 3.99
C ASP A 44 -0.58 -15.91 4.53
N THR A 45 -0.59 -14.65 4.10
CA THR A 45 0.33 -13.63 4.60
C THR A 45 -0.12 -13.14 5.97
N ARG A 46 0.78 -13.19 6.95
CA ARG A 46 0.54 -12.72 8.32
C ARG A 46 1.58 -11.68 8.72
N LEU A 47 1.20 -10.79 9.64
CA LEU A 47 2.15 -9.83 10.19
C LEU A 47 3.28 -10.55 10.94
N LEU A 48 4.49 -10.02 10.79
CA LEU A 48 5.64 -10.52 11.54
C LEU A 48 5.48 -10.21 13.04
N PRO A 49 6.04 -11.02 13.96
CA PRO A 49 5.94 -10.78 15.39
C PRO A 49 6.40 -9.36 15.81
N ARG A 50 7.46 -8.86 15.18
CA ARG A 50 7.95 -7.47 15.41
C ARG A 50 6.93 -6.40 15.04
N GLU A 51 6.16 -6.62 13.97
CA GLU A 51 5.15 -5.68 13.47
C GLU A 51 3.91 -5.70 14.36
N VAL A 52 3.50 -6.89 14.82
CA VAL A 52 2.43 -7.04 15.82
C VAL A 52 2.79 -6.33 17.11
N ALA A 53 4.01 -6.53 17.63
CA ALA A 53 4.48 -5.86 18.84
C ALA A 53 4.54 -4.33 18.69
N ALA A 54 4.93 -3.83 17.51
CA ALA A 54 4.92 -2.40 17.21
C ALA A 54 3.49 -1.84 17.13
N ASP A 55 2.54 -2.58 16.54
CA ASP A 55 1.13 -2.19 16.47
C ASP A 55 0.50 -2.10 17.87
N THR A 56 0.75 -3.08 18.73
CA THR A 56 0.28 -3.09 20.13
C THR A 56 0.82 -1.89 20.90
N ARG A 57 2.12 -1.59 20.79
CA ARG A 57 2.73 -0.40 21.41
C ARG A 57 2.07 0.90 20.92
N ARG A 58 1.82 1.03 19.61
CA ARG A 58 1.16 2.22 19.04
C ARG A 58 -0.28 2.37 19.52
N ARG A 59 -1.03 1.27 19.63
CA ARG A 59 -2.41 1.27 20.17
C ARG A 59 -2.43 1.69 21.63
N ALA A 60 -1.54 1.13 22.45
CA ALA A 60 -1.41 1.49 23.86
C ALA A 60 -1.05 2.97 24.06
N ALA A 61 -0.14 3.51 23.24
CA ALA A 61 0.20 4.93 23.27
C ALA A 61 -1.00 5.83 22.87
N LYS A 62 -1.78 5.44 21.85
CA LYS A 62 -3.00 6.17 21.46
C LYS A 62 -4.08 6.13 22.55
N ALA A 63 -4.28 4.98 23.20
CA ALA A 63 -5.25 4.84 24.28
C ALA A 63 -4.90 5.72 25.49
N LYS A 64 -3.61 5.93 25.79
CA LYS A 64 -3.17 6.86 26.84
C LYS A 64 -3.49 8.34 26.53
N SER A 65 -3.64 8.69 25.25
CA SER A 65 -3.97 10.06 24.82
C SER A 65 -5.48 10.34 24.77
N THR A 66 -6.32 9.31 24.82
CA THR A 66 -7.78 9.45 24.78
C THR A 66 -8.35 8.80 26.03
N ALA A 67 -8.33 9.55 27.13
CA ALA A 67 -8.89 9.13 28.41
C ALA A 67 -10.42 9.06 28.32
N THR A 68 -10.97 8.05 27.65
CA THR A 68 -12.31 7.45 27.83
C THR A 68 -12.49 6.40 26.73
N GLN A 69 -12.08 5.16 26.95
CA GLN A 69 -12.74 3.96 26.41
C GLN A 69 -12.11 2.71 27.02
N GLN A 70 -12.97 1.81 27.48
CA GLN A 70 -12.67 0.61 28.27
C GLN A 70 -11.57 -0.29 27.67
N PRO A 71 -10.84 -1.04 28.52
CA PRO A 71 -9.80 -1.95 28.07
C PRO A 71 -10.45 -3.13 27.34
N GLN A 72 -10.56 -3.03 26.02
CA GLN A 72 -10.94 -4.17 25.21
C GLN A 72 -9.79 -5.17 25.30
N SER A 73 -10.08 -6.25 26.03
CA SER A 73 -9.23 -7.40 26.34
C SER A 73 -8.06 -7.57 25.40
N THR A 74 -6.86 -7.70 25.98
CA THR A 74 -5.68 -8.31 25.38
C THR A 74 -5.99 -9.75 24.98
N GLN A 75 -6.80 -9.93 23.94
CA GLN A 75 -6.87 -11.19 23.23
C GLN A 75 -5.50 -11.34 22.57
N THR A 76 -4.81 -12.39 22.95
CA THR A 76 -3.72 -13.01 22.19
C THR A 76 -4.26 -13.44 20.83
N SER A 77 -4.63 -12.47 20.00
CA SER A 77 -5.16 -12.73 18.67
C SER A 77 -4.00 -13.29 17.86
N SER A 78 -4.20 -14.50 17.35
CA SER A 78 -3.38 -15.09 16.30
C SER A 78 -2.94 -14.03 15.28
N PRO A 79 -1.71 -14.14 14.72
CA PRO A 79 -1.16 -13.10 13.86
C PRO A 79 -2.16 -12.71 12.77
N LYS A 80 -2.58 -11.44 12.76
CA LYS A 80 -3.62 -10.96 11.86
C LYS A 80 -3.21 -11.20 10.42
N LYS A 81 -4.11 -11.83 9.64
CA LYS A 81 -3.95 -11.98 8.20
C LYS A 81 -3.77 -10.58 7.58
N LYS A 82 -2.76 -10.44 6.73
CA LYS A 82 -2.37 -9.18 6.10
C LYS A 82 -2.55 -9.28 4.60
N VAL A 83 -3.71 -8.86 4.12
CA VAL A 83 -3.99 -8.77 2.68
C VAL A 83 -3.52 -7.42 2.14
N LEU A 84 -3.09 -7.41 0.87
CA LEU A 84 -2.76 -6.17 0.16
C LEU A 84 -4.02 -5.30 0.02
N ASN A 85 -3.96 -4.08 0.56
CA ASN A 85 -5.01 -3.08 0.37
C ASN A 85 -4.59 -2.09 -0.72
N ILE A 86 -5.24 -2.17 -1.88
CA ILE A 86 -5.02 -1.25 -3.01
C ILE A 86 -5.86 0.04 -2.92
N ASN A 87 -6.87 0.09 -2.04
CA ASN A 87 -7.72 1.26 -1.83
C ASN A 87 -7.05 2.23 -0.86
N THR A 88 -5.84 2.66 -1.18
CA THR A 88 -5.10 3.65 -0.40
C THR A 88 -4.65 4.78 -1.30
N TYR A 89 -4.49 5.97 -0.73
CA TYR A 89 -4.03 7.16 -1.46
C TYR A 89 -2.76 6.89 -2.27
N LYS A 90 -1.84 6.07 -1.74
CA LYS A 90 -0.59 5.71 -2.42
C LYS A 90 -0.81 5.09 -3.81
N PHE A 91 -1.83 4.24 -3.96
CA PHE A 91 -2.15 3.63 -5.26
C PHE A 91 -2.96 4.57 -6.15
N HIS A 92 -3.81 5.42 -5.57
CA HIS A 92 -4.61 6.38 -6.34
C HIS A 92 -3.73 7.48 -6.96
N ALA A 93 -2.76 7.98 -6.20
CA ALA A 93 -1.83 9.01 -6.63
C ALA A 93 -0.87 8.54 -7.74
N LEU A 94 -0.77 7.23 -8.03
CA LEU A 94 0.06 6.73 -9.12
C LEU A 94 -0.36 7.30 -10.47
N ARG A 95 -1.66 7.59 -10.67
CA ARG A 95 -2.17 8.19 -11.91
C ARG A 95 -1.64 9.60 -12.13
N ASP A 96 -1.34 10.33 -11.06
CA ASP A 96 -0.97 11.73 -11.13
C ASP A 96 0.53 11.92 -11.42
N TYR A 97 1.33 10.86 -11.23
CA TYR A 97 2.79 10.89 -11.44
C TYR A 97 3.22 11.48 -12.79
N PRO A 98 2.66 11.05 -13.94
CA PRO A 98 3.01 11.62 -15.24
C PRO A 98 2.80 13.13 -15.34
N TRP A 99 1.85 13.69 -14.61
CA TRP A 99 1.55 15.14 -14.63
C TRP A 99 2.34 15.96 -13.61
N THR A 100 2.98 15.29 -12.64
CA THR A 100 3.84 15.94 -11.63
C THR A 100 5.31 16.01 -12.02
N ILE A 101 5.72 15.26 -13.05
CA ILE A 101 7.10 15.24 -13.53
C ILE A 101 7.34 16.32 -14.54
#